data_AF-A0A9R0UBJ1-F1
#
_entry.id   AF-A0A9R0UBJ1-F1
#
_cell.length_a   1.000
_cell.length_b   1.000
_cell.length_c   1.000
_cell.angle_alpha   90.00
_cell.angle_beta   90.00
_cell.angle_gamma   90.00
#
_symmetry.space_group_name_H-M   'P 1'
#
loop_
_entity.id
_entity.type
_entity.pdbx_description
1 polymer ?
#
loop_
_entity_poly.entity_id
_entity_poly.type
_entity_poly.pdbx_seq_one_letter_code
_entity_poly.pdbx_strand_id
1 'polypeptide(L)'
;MCGAEATEPAYFQGLKQARRNPAVTIKLKAKPADPDTVVRHAAGLRDNAADTYDEVWCVVDVDEFDVAKAVVTARRVRVNLAISNPCFEYWLLLHFEACTAPLTCYSDVARRLRRHVPEYDKTALRFADYASGVDAAVERSLGRGHVLTTEHEHNPATGVWALVKKVL
;
A
#
# COMPACT_ATOMS: atom_id res chain seq x y z
N MET A 1 -1.94 -6.49 6.45
CA MET A 1 -2.02 -7.56 5.44
C MET A 1 -1.59 -7.00 4.10
N CYS A 2 -0.80 -7.74 3.34
CA CYS A 2 -0.41 -7.41 1.96
C CYS A 2 -1.06 -8.42 1.02
N GLY A 3 -1.55 -7.94 -0.13
CA GLY A 3 -2.14 -8.78 -1.17
C GLY A 3 -1.10 -9.57 -1.95
N ALA A 4 0.10 -9.00 -2.17
CA ALA A 4 1.22 -9.71 -2.79
C ALA A 4 2.28 -10.15 -1.77
N GLU A 5 3.12 -11.10 -2.21
CA GLU A 5 4.04 -11.83 -1.32
C GLU A 5 5.40 -11.15 -1.13
N ALA A 6 5.81 -10.27 -2.04
CA ALA A 6 7.19 -9.76 -2.08
C ALA A 6 7.29 -8.23 -1.92
N THR A 7 6.67 -7.47 -2.81
CA THR A 7 6.93 -6.03 -2.97
C THR A 7 6.49 -5.20 -1.77
N GLU A 8 5.22 -5.33 -1.36
CA GLU A 8 4.69 -4.55 -0.25
C GLU A 8 5.33 -4.96 1.08
N PRO A 9 5.47 -6.27 1.40
CA PRO A 9 6.16 -6.69 2.61
C PRO A 9 7.60 -6.15 2.69
N ALA A 10 8.37 -6.24 1.60
CA ALA A 10 9.75 -5.73 1.56
C ALA A 10 9.81 -4.22 1.79
N TYR A 11 8.89 -3.46 1.18
CA TYR A 11 8.82 -2.01 1.34
C TYR A 11 8.54 -1.62 2.80
N PHE A 12 7.48 -2.17 3.41
CA PHE A 12 7.09 -1.81 4.77
C PHE A 12 8.10 -2.29 5.81
N GLN A 13 8.76 -3.43 5.59
CA GLN A 13 9.83 -3.90 6.44
C GLN A 13 11.04 -2.95 6.38
N GLY A 14 11.43 -2.52 5.18
CA GLY A 14 12.50 -1.53 5.00
C GLY A 14 12.17 -0.18 5.64
N LEU A 15 10.94 0.31 5.46
CA LEU A 15 10.47 1.55 6.09
C LEU A 15 10.56 1.49 7.62
N LYS A 16 10.08 0.40 8.22
CA LYS A 16 10.16 0.16 9.67
C LYS A 16 11.60 0.20 10.17
N GLN A 17 12.52 -0.46 9.46
CA GLN A 17 13.93 -0.51 9.82
C GLN A 17 14.62 0.85 9.68
N ALA A 18 14.26 1.63 8.66
CA ALA A 18 14.84 2.95 8.40
C ALA A 18 14.35 4.01 9.40
N ARG A 19 13.07 3.98 9.79
CA ARG A 19 12.50 4.95 10.74
C ARG A 19 12.78 4.62 12.20
N ARG A 20 12.93 3.33 12.53
CA ARG A 20 13.18 2.84 13.91
C ARG A 20 12.23 3.44 14.96
N ASN A 21 10.99 3.74 14.58
CA ASN A 21 10.00 4.30 15.51
C ASN A 21 9.53 3.19 16.48
N PRO A 22 9.93 3.21 17.77
CA PRO A 22 9.61 2.13 18.70
C PRO A 22 8.12 2.09 19.08
N ALA A 23 7.38 3.19 18.84
CA ALA A 23 5.94 3.24 19.06
C ALA A 23 5.15 2.48 17.98
N VAL A 24 5.77 2.10 16.87
CA VAL A 24 5.08 1.48 15.73
C VAL A 24 5.51 0.03 15.53
N THR A 25 4.60 -0.88 15.88
CA THR A 25 4.78 -2.31 15.59
C THR A 25 4.03 -2.71 14.32
N ILE A 26 4.72 -2.68 13.17
CA ILE A 26 4.19 -3.29 11.95
C ILE A 26 4.41 -4.80 12.01
N LYS A 27 3.32 -5.58 11.93
CA LYS A 27 3.36 -7.02 11.65
C LYS A 27 2.79 -7.27 10.25
N LEU A 28 3.65 -7.75 9.36
CA LEU A 28 3.29 -8.02 7.97
C LEU A 28 2.85 -9.47 7.84
N LYS A 29 1.77 -9.65 7.10
CA LYS A 29 1.17 -10.94 6.78
C LYS A 29 0.75 -10.85 5.32
N ALA A 30 1.38 -11.63 4.46
CA ALA A 30 0.99 -11.77 3.07
C ALA A 30 -0.01 -12.91 2.94
N LYS A 31 -1.05 -12.71 2.13
CA LYS A 31 -1.96 -13.78 1.74
C LYS A 31 -2.48 -13.47 0.33
N PRO A 32 -2.07 -14.25 -0.69
CA PRO A 32 -2.66 -14.17 -2.01
C PRO A 32 -4.12 -14.58 -1.91
N ALA A 33 -5.02 -13.61 -1.98
CA ALA A 33 -6.45 -13.79 -1.91
C ALA A 33 -7.15 -12.54 -2.42
N ASP A 34 -8.44 -12.66 -2.76
CA ASP A 34 -9.24 -11.50 -3.09
C ASP A 34 -9.28 -10.49 -1.90
N PRO A 35 -9.38 -9.18 -2.16
CA PRO A 35 -9.36 -8.12 -1.15
C PRO A 35 -10.34 -8.33 0.01
N ASP A 36 -11.53 -8.87 -0.26
CA ASP A 36 -12.57 -9.09 0.75
C ASP A 36 -12.19 -10.23 1.71
N THR A 37 -11.57 -11.30 1.21
CA THR A 37 -10.96 -12.35 2.03
C THR A 37 -9.80 -11.83 2.88
N VAL A 38 -8.93 -10.98 2.32
CA VAL A 38 -7.82 -10.36 3.06
C VAL A 38 -8.35 -9.53 4.25
N VAL A 39 -9.39 -8.74 4.02
CA VAL A 39 -10.04 -7.94 5.07
C VAL A 39 -10.65 -8.81 6.17
N ARG A 40 -11.42 -9.84 5.83
CA ARG A 40 -12.01 -10.74 6.85
C ARG A 40 -10.94 -11.45 7.67
N HIS A 41 -9.86 -11.86 7.02
CA HIS A 41 -8.75 -12.49 7.73
C HIS A 41 -8.05 -11.51 8.68
N ALA A 42 -7.83 -10.27 8.24
CA ALA A 42 -7.28 -9.22 9.09
C ALA A 42 -8.15 -8.95 10.33
N ALA A 43 -9.48 -8.92 10.15
CA ALA A 43 -10.42 -8.80 11.28
C ALA A 43 -10.30 -9.99 12.23
N GLY A 44 -10.27 -11.22 11.71
CA GLY A 44 -10.06 -12.41 12.54
C GLY A 44 -8.73 -12.40 13.31
N LEU A 45 -7.65 -11.89 12.70
CA LEU A 45 -6.36 -11.74 13.40
C LEU A 45 -6.43 -10.69 14.52
N ARG A 46 -7.17 -9.61 14.32
CA ARG A 46 -7.42 -8.60 15.36
C ARG A 46 -8.23 -9.21 16.50
N ASP A 47 -9.34 -9.85 16.18
CA ASP A 47 -10.32 -10.32 17.17
C ASP A 47 -9.78 -11.47 18.02
N ASN A 48 -8.85 -12.28 17.48
CA ASN A 48 -8.18 -13.36 18.20
C ASN A 48 -6.90 -12.91 18.94
N ALA A 49 -6.45 -11.67 18.75
CA ALA A 49 -5.29 -11.15 19.45
C ALA A 49 -5.74 -10.53 20.78
N ALA A 50 -5.30 -11.12 21.90
CA ALA A 50 -5.79 -10.79 23.23
C ALA A 50 -5.58 -9.33 23.72
N ASP A 51 -4.77 -8.51 23.02
CA ASP A 51 -4.65 -7.03 23.16
C ASP A 51 -3.36 -6.52 22.47
N THR A 52 -3.22 -6.57 21.14
CA THR A 52 -1.89 -6.23 20.52
C THR A 52 -1.84 -5.39 19.25
N TYR A 53 -2.95 -4.81 18.77
CA TYR A 53 -2.89 -3.86 17.63
C TYR A 53 -3.85 -2.69 17.82
N ASP A 54 -3.32 -1.46 17.80
CA ASP A 54 -4.13 -0.23 17.81
C ASP A 54 -4.89 -0.05 16.49
N GLU A 55 -4.25 -0.41 15.37
CA GLU A 55 -4.82 -0.32 14.02
C GLU A 55 -4.44 -1.55 13.20
N VAL A 56 -5.36 -2.00 12.34
CA VAL A 56 -5.13 -3.09 11.38
C VAL A 56 -5.38 -2.59 9.98
N TRP A 57 -4.38 -2.74 9.11
CA TRP A 57 -4.40 -2.26 7.74
C TRP A 57 -4.31 -3.41 6.73
N CYS A 58 -5.06 -3.31 5.64
CA CYS A 58 -4.87 -4.12 4.44
C CYS A 58 -4.45 -3.24 3.27
N VAL A 59 -3.40 -3.66 2.56
CA VAL A 59 -2.95 -3.06 1.32
C VAL A 59 -3.48 -3.90 0.16
N VAL A 60 -4.19 -3.27 -0.76
CA VAL A 60 -4.90 -3.95 -1.86
C VAL A 60 -4.72 -3.20 -3.16
N ASP A 61 -4.61 -3.94 -4.25
CA ASP A 61 -4.49 -3.41 -5.62
C ASP A 61 -5.84 -3.54 -6.35
N VAL A 62 -6.10 -2.62 -7.29
CA VAL A 62 -7.35 -2.58 -8.07
C VAL A 62 -7.26 -3.43 -9.34
N ASP A 63 -6.08 -3.60 -9.91
CA ASP A 63 -5.89 -4.27 -11.19
C ASP A 63 -6.21 -5.78 -11.17
N GLU A 64 -6.17 -6.43 -10.01
CA GLU A 64 -6.47 -7.86 -9.87
C GLU A 64 -7.92 -8.18 -9.45
N PHE A 65 -8.65 -7.25 -8.81
CA PHE A 65 -9.97 -7.54 -8.21
C PHE A 65 -10.90 -6.32 -8.12
N ASP A 66 -12.21 -6.56 -8.12
CA ASP A 66 -13.19 -5.54 -7.69
C ASP A 66 -13.11 -5.32 -6.17
N VAL A 67 -12.59 -4.16 -5.78
CA VAL A 67 -12.35 -3.78 -4.39
C VAL A 67 -13.58 -3.19 -3.69
N ALA A 68 -14.68 -2.90 -4.39
CA ALA A 68 -15.86 -2.23 -3.81
C ALA A 68 -16.44 -3.03 -2.63
N LYS A 69 -16.53 -4.37 -2.78
CA LYS A 69 -16.98 -5.26 -1.71
C LYS A 69 -16.05 -5.21 -0.49
N ALA A 70 -14.74 -5.16 -0.72
CA ALA A 70 -13.75 -5.09 0.35
C ALA A 70 -13.84 -3.77 1.12
N VAL A 71 -14.11 -2.65 0.45
CA VAL A 71 -14.37 -1.35 1.09
C VAL A 71 -15.55 -1.44 2.05
N VAL A 72 -16.67 -2.00 1.60
CA VAL A 72 -17.86 -2.18 2.44
C VAL A 72 -17.56 -3.08 3.63
N THR A 73 -16.92 -4.23 3.39
CA THR A 73 -16.55 -5.17 4.45
C THR A 73 -15.61 -4.51 5.46
N ALA A 74 -14.57 -3.82 5.01
CA ALA A 74 -13.54 -3.20 5.85
C ALA A 74 -14.14 -2.16 6.80
N ARG A 75 -15.06 -1.32 6.30
CA ARG A 75 -15.82 -0.38 7.13
C ARG A 75 -16.62 -1.09 8.21
N ARG A 76 -17.36 -2.15 7.85
CA ARG A 76 -18.18 -2.93 8.80
C ARG A 76 -17.34 -3.60 9.88
N VAL A 77 -16.19 -4.15 9.51
CA VAL A 77 -15.32 -4.88 10.44
C VAL A 77 -14.24 -4.00 11.07
N ARG A 78 -14.22 -2.68 10.84
CA ARG A 78 -13.23 -1.72 11.37
C ARG A 78 -11.78 -2.10 11.05
N VAL A 79 -11.52 -2.41 9.79
CA VAL A 79 -10.17 -2.63 9.24
C VAL A 79 -9.87 -1.47 8.29
N ASN A 80 -8.68 -0.89 8.37
CA ASN A 80 -8.25 0.19 7.50
C ASN A 80 -7.79 -0.38 6.14
N LEU A 81 -8.07 0.35 5.05
CA LEU A 81 -7.63 0.00 3.71
C LEU A 81 -6.66 1.04 3.15
N ALA A 82 -5.57 0.56 2.57
CA ALA A 82 -4.72 1.31 1.67
C ALA A 82 -4.88 0.70 0.28
N ILE A 83 -5.71 1.32 -0.55
CA ILE A 83 -6.00 0.86 -1.91
C ILE A 83 -5.02 1.52 -2.86
N SER A 84 -4.40 0.78 -3.78
CA SER A 84 -3.58 1.34 -4.87
C SER A 84 -4.23 1.07 -6.22
N ASN A 85 -4.34 2.12 -7.04
CA ASN A 85 -4.98 2.11 -8.35
C ASN A 85 -4.00 2.69 -9.39
N PRO A 86 -3.49 1.88 -10.34
CA PRO A 86 -3.88 0.49 -10.58
C PRO A 86 -3.29 -0.52 -9.58
N CYS A 87 -2.07 -0.31 -9.09
CA CYS A 87 -1.32 -1.28 -8.28
C CYS A 87 -0.33 -0.61 -7.32
N PHE A 88 0.27 -1.39 -6.41
CA PHE A 88 1.20 -0.88 -5.39
C PHE A 88 2.41 -0.15 -5.99
N GLU A 89 2.90 -0.54 -7.17
CA GLU A 89 4.02 0.12 -7.84
C GLU A 89 3.74 1.60 -8.13
N TYR A 90 2.48 2.03 -8.16
CA TYR A 90 2.17 3.45 -8.28
C TYR A 90 2.65 4.22 -7.06
N TRP A 91 2.53 3.66 -5.86
CA TRP A 91 3.13 4.23 -4.65
C TRP A 91 4.65 4.35 -4.81
N LEU A 92 5.33 3.30 -5.30
CA LEU A 92 6.78 3.33 -5.55
C LEU A 92 7.18 4.40 -6.57
N LEU A 93 6.39 4.59 -7.64
CA LEU A 93 6.63 5.63 -8.64
C LEU A 93 6.58 7.04 -8.03
N LEU A 94 5.67 7.26 -7.08
CA LEU A 94 5.50 8.54 -6.40
C LEU A 94 6.70 8.95 -5.56
N HIS A 95 7.67 8.07 -5.28
CA HIS A 95 8.93 8.46 -4.66
C HIS A 95 9.78 9.36 -5.57
N PHE A 96 9.68 9.19 -6.89
CA PHE A 96 10.54 9.87 -7.85
C PHE A 96 9.81 10.97 -8.59
N GLU A 97 8.56 10.74 -8.97
CA GLU A 97 7.82 11.68 -9.83
C GLU A 97 6.34 11.79 -9.45
N ALA A 98 5.75 12.94 -9.78
CA ALA A 98 4.31 13.07 -9.78
C ALA A 98 3.74 12.42 -11.05
N CYS A 99 2.63 11.68 -10.91
CA CYS A 99 1.94 11.09 -12.04
C CYS A 99 0.44 11.27 -11.88
N THR A 100 -0.14 12.16 -12.70
CA THR A 100 -1.58 12.42 -12.75
C THR A 100 -2.27 11.79 -13.95
N ALA A 101 -1.51 11.48 -15.01
CA ALA A 101 -2.03 10.79 -16.18
C ALA A 101 -2.51 9.38 -15.82
N PRO A 102 -3.66 8.91 -16.36
CA PRO A 102 -4.18 7.57 -16.14
C PRO A 102 -3.13 6.48 -16.43
N LEU A 103 -3.11 5.44 -15.60
CA LEU A 103 -2.25 4.26 -15.77
C LEU A 103 -3.15 3.03 -15.91
N THR A 104 -3.01 2.28 -17.00
CA THR A 104 -4.01 1.25 -17.35
C THR A 104 -3.84 -0.02 -16.52
N CYS A 105 -2.58 -0.38 -16.24
CA CYS A 105 -2.23 -1.61 -15.55
C CYS A 105 -0.80 -1.52 -14.99
N TYR A 106 -0.39 -2.55 -14.25
CA TYR A 106 0.97 -2.70 -13.74
C TYR A 106 2.08 -2.39 -14.76
N SER A 107 1.96 -2.83 -16.01
CA SER A 107 3.04 -2.66 -17.00
C SER A 107 3.30 -1.19 -17.36
N ASP A 108 2.27 -0.33 -17.34
CA ASP A 108 2.42 1.12 -17.51
C ASP A 108 3.21 1.74 -16.37
N VAL A 109 2.90 1.35 -15.14
CA VAL A 109 3.58 1.83 -13.94
C VAL A 109 5.03 1.36 -13.92
N ALA A 110 5.25 0.07 -14.14
CA ALA A 110 6.56 -0.55 -14.12
C ALA A 110 7.49 0.02 -15.19
N ARG A 111 6.96 0.35 -16.38
CA ARG A 111 7.72 1.04 -17.43
C ARG A 111 8.22 2.41 -17.00
N ARG A 112 7.40 3.20 -16.28
CA ARG A 112 7.81 4.51 -15.75
C ARG A 112 8.76 4.36 -14.58
N LEU A 113 8.48 3.44 -13.66
CA LEU A 113 9.32 3.16 -12.50
C LEU A 113 10.74 2.76 -12.91
N ARG A 114 10.88 1.93 -13.96
CA ARG A 114 12.19 1.52 -14.50
C ARG A 114 13.01 2.64 -15.13
N ARG A 115 12.46 3.83 -15.35
CA ARG A 115 13.25 5.01 -15.75
C ARG A 115 14.05 5.57 -14.57
N HIS A 116 13.55 5.37 -13.35
CA HIS A 116 14.16 5.84 -12.11
C HIS A 116 14.94 4.73 -11.40
N VAL A 117 14.43 3.50 -11.47
CA VAL A 117 15.06 2.29 -10.90
C VAL A 117 15.17 1.23 -12.01
N PRO A 118 16.20 1.30 -12.89
CA PRO A 118 16.33 0.39 -14.03
C PRO A 118 16.34 -1.10 -13.66
N GLU A 119 16.90 -1.43 -12.50
CA GLU A 119 16.99 -2.79 -11.96
C GLU A 119 15.74 -3.22 -11.17
N TYR A 120 14.62 -2.49 -11.27
CA TYR A 120 13.41 -2.82 -10.52
C TYR A 120 12.91 -4.24 -10.83
N ASP A 121 12.94 -5.07 -9.78
CA ASP A 121 12.39 -6.42 -9.72
C ASP A 121 11.32 -6.48 -8.62
N LYS A 122 10.11 -6.89 -9.02
CA LYS A 122 8.95 -7.02 -8.13
C LYS A 122 9.22 -8.01 -6.98
N THR A 123 10.08 -9.00 -7.21
CA THR A 123 10.40 -10.07 -6.24
C THR A 123 11.56 -9.71 -5.30
N ALA A 124 12.35 -8.69 -5.64
CA ALA A 124 13.58 -8.33 -4.94
C ALA A 124 13.65 -6.83 -4.65
N LEU A 125 12.57 -6.24 -4.14
CA LEU A 125 12.51 -4.81 -3.83
C LEU A 125 13.56 -4.42 -2.77
N ARG A 126 14.35 -3.40 -3.09
CA ARG A 126 15.35 -2.80 -2.20
C ARG A 126 14.85 -1.45 -1.68
N PHE A 127 14.38 -1.40 -0.43
CA PHE A 127 13.82 -0.18 0.15
C PHE A 127 14.79 1.02 0.11
N ALA A 128 16.10 0.79 0.17
CA ALA A 128 17.12 1.83 0.10
C ALA A 128 16.98 2.74 -1.13
N ASP A 129 16.54 2.19 -2.27
CA ASP A 129 16.37 2.94 -3.51
C ASP A 129 15.22 3.97 -3.42
N TYR A 130 14.30 3.77 -2.47
CA TYR A 130 13.11 4.57 -2.25
C TYR A 130 13.21 5.47 -1.01
N ALA A 131 14.16 5.23 -0.11
CA ALA A 131 14.18 5.81 1.24
C ALA A 131 14.17 7.35 1.28
N SER A 132 14.86 8.01 0.35
CA SER A 132 14.92 9.47 0.25
C SER A 132 13.63 10.10 -0.28
N GLY A 133 12.81 9.33 -1.01
CA GLY A 133 11.59 9.82 -1.66
C GLY A 133 10.33 9.67 -0.82
N VAL A 134 10.40 9.10 0.39
CA VAL A 134 9.21 8.78 1.22
C VAL A 134 8.34 10.01 1.47
N ASP A 135 8.92 11.10 1.95
CA ASP A 135 8.15 12.30 2.29
C ASP A 135 7.58 12.94 1.03
N ALA A 136 8.34 12.95 -0.07
CA ALA A 136 7.86 13.43 -1.37
C ALA A 136 6.69 12.58 -1.91
N ALA A 137 6.72 11.26 -1.72
CA ALA A 137 5.63 10.38 -2.11
C ALA A 137 4.35 10.68 -1.33
N VAL A 138 4.47 10.90 -0.01
CA VAL A 138 3.36 11.30 0.85
C VAL A 138 2.75 12.62 0.36
N GLU A 139 3.57 13.64 0.12
CA GLU A 139 3.11 14.96 -0.33
C GLU A 139 2.44 14.88 -1.71
N ARG A 140 3.02 14.14 -2.66
CA ARG A 140 2.43 13.93 -3.99
C ARG A 140 1.09 13.19 -3.92
N SER A 141 0.92 12.24 -3.01
CA SER A 141 -0.37 11.58 -2.78
C SER A 141 -1.40 12.54 -2.18
N LEU A 142 -1.03 13.32 -1.17
CA LEU A 142 -1.93 14.27 -0.50
C LEU A 142 -2.40 15.40 -1.42
N GLY A 143 -1.51 15.90 -2.28
CA GLY A 143 -1.84 16.93 -3.27
C GLY A 143 -2.93 16.53 -4.26
N ARG A 144 -3.31 15.25 -4.31
CA ARG A 144 -4.44 14.77 -5.13
C ARG A 144 -5.80 14.97 -4.49
N GLY A 145 -5.87 15.18 -3.17
CA GLY A 145 -7.11 15.46 -2.44
C GLY A 145 -8.10 14.28 -2.36
N HIS A 146 -7.65 13.05 -2.63
CA HIS A 146 -8.51 11.88 -2.59
C HIS A 146 -8.88 11.49 -1.16
N VAL A 147 -10.14 11.14 -0.94
CA VAL A 147 -10.61 10.64 0.35
C VAL A 147 -10.18 9.17 0.50
N LEU A 148 -9.65 8.80 1.67
CA LEU A 148 -9.28 7.42 1.93
C LEU A 148 -10.45 6.47 1.67
N THR A 149 -10.15 5.30 1.11
CA THR A 149 -11.10 4.27 0.65
C THR A 149 -11.86 4.57 -0.64
N THR A 150 -11.62 5.73 -1.29
CA THR A 150 -12.20 6.08 -2.61
C THR A 150 -11.18 5.97 -3.75
N GLU A 151 -9.96 5.50 -3.49
CA GLU A 151 -8.88 5.46 -4.49
C GLU A 151 -9.20 4.57 -5.69
N HIS A 152 -10.05 3.57 -5.51
CA HIS A 152 -10.52 2.72 -6.60
C HIS A 152 -11.39 3.45 -7.62
N GLU A 153 -11.97 4.59 -7.26
CA GLU A 153 -12.74 5.47 -8.16
C GLU A 153 -11.84 6.45 -8.93
N HIS A 154 -10.55 6.53 -8.58
CA HIS A 154 -9.62 7.54 -9.10
C HIS A 154 -8.36 6.89 -9.68
N ASN A 155 -8.11 7.08 -10.98
CA ASN A 155 -6.90 6.55 -11.62
C ASN A 155 -5.93 7.67 -12.05
N PRO A 156 -4.66 7.67 -11.60
CA PRO A 156 -4.12 6.78 -10.57
C PRO A 156 -4.42 7.31 -9.15
N ALA A 157 -4.35 6.47 -8.14
CA ALA A 157 -4.49 6.88 -6.74
C ALA A 157 -3.87 5.83 -5.82
N THR A 158 -3.48 6.22 -4.61
CA THR A 158 -3.08 5.26 -3.59
C THR A 158 -3.38 5.78 -2.20
N GLY A 159 -3.85 4.89 -1.31
CA GLY A 159 -4.06 5.16 0.12
C GLY A 159 -2.85 4.80 0.98
N VAL A 160 -1.77 4.27 0.38
CA VAL A 160 -0.56 3.82 1.11
C VAL A 160 0.09 4.94 1.92
N TRP A 161 -0.01 6.19 1.46
CA TRP A 161 0.49 7.36 2.19
C TRP A 161 -0.06 7.47 3.62
N ALA A 162 -1.31 7.04 3.85
CA ALA A 162 -1.93 7.15 5.17
C ALA A 162 -1.33 6.14 6.14
N LEU A 163 -1.06 4.92 5.67
CA LEU A 163 -0.31 3.93 6.43
C LEU A 163 1.13 4.42 6.68
N VAL A 164 1.81 4.95 5.66
CA VAL A 164 3.18 5.47 5.82
C VAL A 164 3.24 6.62 6.82
N LYS A 165 2.31 7.57 6.79
CA LYS A 165 2.24 8.68 7.78
C LYS A 165 2.11 8.21 9.23
N LYS A 166 1.56 7.03 9.47
CA LYS A 166 1.47 6.43 10.82
C LYS A 166 2.80 5.81 11.27
N VAL A 167 3.69 5.50 10.33
CA VAL A 167 4.99 4.88 10.58
C VAL A 167 6.10 5.92 10.73
N LEU A 168 5.98 7.05 10.02
CA LEU A 168 6.82 8.23 10.18
C LEU A 168 6.73 8.77 11.61
#